data_AF-A0A4R2KI58-F1
#
_entry.id   AF-A0A4R2KI58-F1
#
_cell.length_a   1.000
_cell.length_b   1.000
_cell.length_c   1.000
_cell.angle_alpha   90.00
_cell.angle_beta   90.00
_cell.angle_gamma   90.00
#
_symmetry.space_group_name_H-M   'P 1'
#
loop_
_entity.id
_entity.type
_entity.pdbx_description
1 polymer ?
#
loop_
_entity_poly.entity_id
_entity_poly.type
_entity_poly.pdbx_seq_one_letter_code
_entity_poly.pdbx_strand_id
1 'polypeptide(L)' 'MTTMNLIVILALLTLGGGAIYALIEKRKTEQRMADPHAPKSTLAADAPSTTPDGRGQP' A
#
# COMPACT_ATOMS: atom_id res chain seq x y z
N MET A 1 26.71 -25.92 13.50
CA MET A 1 25.37 -25.35 13.25
C MET A 1 24.34 -26.26 13.89
N THR A 2 23.58 -25.79 14.89
CA THR A 2 22.48 -26.58 15.50
C THR A 2 21.18 -26.32 14.75
N THR A 3 20.20 -27.22 14.87
CA THR A 3 18.87 -27.07 14.24
C THR A 3 18.19 -25.75 14.63
N MET A 4 18.34 -25.33 15.89
CA MET A 4 17.82 -24.04 16.37
C MET A 4 18.41 -22.86 15.58
N ASN A 5 19.72 -22.85 15.35
CA ASN A 5 20.37 -21.78 14.61
C ASN A 5 19.85 -21.69 13.17
N LEU A 6 19.62 -22.83 12.51
CA LEU A 6 19.06 -22.86 11.16
C LEU A 6 17.64 -22.26 11.11
N ILE A 7 16.78 -22.65 12.06
CA ILE A 7 15.40 -22.15 12.16
C ILE A 7 15.39 -20.64 12.37
N VAL A 8 16.22 -20.13 13.30
CA VAL A 8 16.30 -18.69 13.59
C VAL A 8 16.76 -17.91 12.36
N ILE A 9 17.80 -18.39 11.66
CA ILE A 9 18.30 -17.73 10.44
C ILE A 9 17.21 -17.69 9.37
N LEU A 10 16.51 -18.79 9.13
CA LEU A 10 15.42 -18.84 8.16
C LEU A 10 14.29 -17.89 8.54
N ALA A 11 13.85 -17.88 9.79
CA ALA A 11 12.80 -16.99 10.26
C ALA A 11 13.16 -15.51 10.05
N LEU A 12 14.41 -15.13 10.37
CA LEU A 12 14.90 -13.76 10.17
C LEU A 12 15.00 -13.38 8.69
N LEU A 13 15.46 -14.31 7.83
CA LEU A 13 15.51 -14.07 6.39
C LEU A 13 14.11 -13.93 5.78
N THR A 14 13.16 -14.78 6.17
CA THR A 14 11.77 -14.69 5.71
C THR A 14 11.12 -13.39 6.15
N LEU A 15 11.27 -13.02 7.43
CA LEU A 15 10.73 -11.77 7.96
C LEU A 15 11.37 -10.56 7.29
N GLY A 16 12.70 -10.55 7.16
CA GLY A 16 13.45 -9.49 6.50
C GLY A 16 13.08 -9.34 5.03
N GLY A 17 12.97 -10.45 4.30
CA GLY A 17 12.52 -10.46 2.90
C GLY A 17 11.11 -9.89 2.73
N GLY A 18 10.17 -10.30 3.60
CA GLY A 18 8.81 -9.76 3.62
C GLY A 18 8.76 -8.26 3.92
N ALA A 19 9.57 -7.79 4.89
CA ALA A 19 9.66 -6.37 5.22
C ALA A 19 10.20 -5.53 4.05
N ILE A 20 11.26 -6.00 3.37
CA ILE A 20 11.82 -5.31 2.19
C ILE A 20 10.79 -5.25 1.07
N TYR A 21 10.12 -6.37 0.78
CA TYR A 21 9.06 -6.42 -0.23
C TYR A 21 7.93 -5.42 0.07
N ALA A 22 7.46 -5.38 1.32
CA ALA A 22 6.44 -4.43 1.76
C ALA A 22 6.89 -2.97 1.60
N LEU A 23 8.15 -2.64 1.89
CA LEU A 23 8.68 -1.29 1.71
C LEU A 23 8.77 -0.88 0.24
N ILE A 24 9.14 -1.80 -0.65
CA ILE A 24 9.19 -1.54 -2.11
C ILE A 24 7.78 -1.27 -2.64
N GLU A 25 6.81 -2.12 -2.31
CA GLU A 25 5.42 -1.96 -2.75
C GLU A 25 4.78 -0.69 -2.15
N LYS A 26 5.14 -0.32 -0.91
CA LYS A 26 4.74 0.95 -0.31
C LYS A 26 5.25 2.14 -1.13
N ARG A 27 6.55 2.17 -1.45
CA ARG A 27 7.14 3.24 -2.27
C ARG A 27 6.51 3.32 -3.66
N LYS A 28 6.24 2.18 -4.30
CA LYS A 28 5.56 2.12 -5.60
C LYS A 28 4.14 2.68 -5.51
N THR A 29 3.41 2.37 -4.43
CA THR A 29 2.08 2.93 -4.15
C THR A 29 2.14 4.44 -3.97
N GLU A 30 3.09 4.95 -3.19
CA GLU A 30 3.30 6.40 -2.98
C GLU A 30 3.63 7.12 -4.29
N GLN A 31 4.49 6.53 -5.14
CA GLN A 31 4.82 7.08 -6.46
C GLN A 31 3.58 7.16 -7.37
N ARG A 32 2.74 6.12 -7.37
CA ARG A 32 1.47 6.13 -8.13
C ARG A 32 0.46 7.13 -7.59
N MET A 33 0.47 7.40 -6.29
CA MET A 33 -0.38 8.41 -5.67
C MET A 33 0.08 9.84 -6.03
N ALA A 34 1.39 10.03 -6.19
CA ALA A 34 1.97 11.31 -6.60
C ALA A 34 1.89 11.57 -8.12
N ASP A 35 1.61 10.54 -8.93
CA ASP A 35 1.47 10.66 -10.38
C ASP A 35 0.08 11.22 -10.75
N PRO A 36 -0.02 12.43 -11.34
CA PRO A 36 -1.29 13.04 -11.74
C PRO A 36 -1.98 12.29 -12.89
N HIS A 37 -1.24 11.47 -13.64
CA HIS A 37 -1.72 10.73 -14.80
C HIS A 37 -1.96 9.25 -14.51
N ALA A 38 -1.70 8.79 -13.27
CA ALA A 38 -1.98 7.41 -12.92
C ALA A 38 -3.49 7.11 -13.05
N PRO A 39 -3.87 6.01 -13.71
CA PRO A 39 -5.27 5.62 -13.82
C PRO A 39 -5.81 5.38 -12.41
N LYS A 40 -6.70 6.28 -11.97
CA LYS A 40 -7.36 6.20 -10.67
C LYS A 40 -8.14 4.89 -10.61
N SER A 41 -8.07 4.20 -9.48
CA SER A 41 -8.85 2.98 -9.27
C SER A 41 -10.34 3.28 -9.47
N THR A 42 -11.05 2.41 -10.17
CA THR A 42 -12.51 2.51 -10.36
C THR A 42 -13.26 2.47 -9.04
N LEU A 43 -12.68 1.84 -8.00
CA LEU A 43 -13.21 1.85 -6.63
C LEU A 43 -13.25 3.27 -6.02
N ALA A 44 -12.31 4.15 -6.40
CA ALA A 44 -12.31 5.55 -5.99
C ALA A 44 -13.21 6.43 -6.88
N ALA A 45 -13.61 5.94 -8.06
CA ALA A 45 -14.60 6.60 -8.91
C ALA A 45 -16.05 6.32 -8.45
N ASP A 46 -16.28 5.17 -7.80
CA ASP A 46 -17.58 4.77 -7.26
C ASP A 46 -17.89 5.34 -5.87
N ALA A 47 -16.99 6.14 -5.29
CA ALA A 47 -17.29 6.88 -4.07
C ALA A 47 -18.36 7.96 -4.38
N PRO A 48 -19.52 7.96 -3.69
CA PRO A 48 -20.52 9.01 -3.87
C PRO A 48 -19.87 10.37 -3.63
N SER A 49 -20.02 11.31 -4.57
CA SER A 49 -19.56 12.68 -4.40
C SER A 49 -20.44 13.38 -3.36
N THR A 50 -20.10 13.23 -2.08
CA THR A 50 -20.84 13.85 -0.96
C THR A 50 -20.41 15.28 -0.67
N THR A 51 -19.57 15.90 -1.51
CA THR A 51 -19.28 17.33 -1.41
C THR A 51 -20.61 18.09 -1.54
N PRO A 52 -21.12 18.72 -0.47
CA PRO A 52 -22.30 19.55 -0.58
C PRO A 52 -21.88 20.73 -1.45
N ASP A 53 -22.46 20.87 -2.64
CA ASP A 53 -22.31 22.12 -3.34
C ASP A 53 -23.00 23.17 -2.46
N GLY A 54 -22.27 24.18 -2.02
CA GLY A 54 -22.77 25.21 -1.09
C GLY A 54 -23.92 26.06 -1.64
N ARG A 55 -24.63 25.58 -2.65
CA ARG A 55 -25.89 26.12 -3.16
C ARG A 55 -26.99 25.42 -2.40
N GLY A 56 -27.30 25.98 -1.23
CA GLY A 56 -28.42 25.57 -0.41
C GLY A 56 -29.68 25.38 -1.24
N GLN A 57 -30.49 24.42 -0.81
CA GLN A 57 -31.90 24.29 -1.14
C GLN A 57 -32.48 23.11 -0.33
N PRO A 58 -33.75 23.17 0.10
CA PRO A 58 -34.56 24.30 0.56
C PRO A 58 -34.50 24.51 2.08
#